data_AF-A0AAU4DCV3-F1
#
_entry.id   AF-A0AAU4DCV3-F1
#
_cell.length_a   1.000
_cell.length_b   1.000
_cell.length_c   1.000
_cell.angle_alpha   90.00
_cell.angle_beta   90.00
_cell.angle_gamma   90.00
#
_symmetry.space_group_name_H-M   'P 1'
#
loop_
_entity.id
_entity.type
_entity.pdbx_description
1 polymer ?
#
loop_
_entity_poly.entity_id
_entity_poly.type
_entity_poly.pdbx_seq_one_letter_code
_entity_poly.pdbx_strand_id
1 'polypeptide(L)'
;MSAPAVTVDATDDLETAYRAFRRAGVRRLPVVDRHRLVGLLAVDDLFLDVSQHLSDLLGPLSFSALREGSAGPGPAAHPPISSGARHDRQWNTVGEVMTHAVVAVGRDATFREVLDTLQ
;
A
#
# COMPACT_ATOMS: atom_id res chain seq x y z
N MET A 1 -26.28 -0.21 7.42
CA MET A 1 -25.09 -0.90 6.89
C MET A 1 -25.45 -1.53 5.56
N SER A 2 -24.58 -1.43 4.55
CA SER A 2 -24.83 -2.08 3.26
C SER A 2 -24.28 -3.51 3.28
N ALA A 3 -25.03 -4.45 2.72
CA ALA A 3 -24.66 -5.85 2.61
C ALA A 3 -24.97 -6.38 1.20
N PRO A 4 -24.18 -7.33 0.67
CA PRO A 4 -22.96 -7.89 1.26
C PRO A 4 -21.78 -6.91 1.21
N ALA A 5 -20.89 -6.97 2.20
CA ALA A 5 -19.61 -6.25 2.14
C ALA A 5 -18.69 -6.95 1.14
N VAL A 6 -18.03 -6.18 0.28
CA VAL A 6 -16.97 -6.68 -0.60
C VAL A 6 -15.68 -6.68 0.21
N THR A 7 -15.02 -7.82 0.31
CA THR A 7 -13.77 -8.02 1.06
C THR A 7 -12.69 -8.58 0.15
N VAL A 8 -11.44 -8.51 0.59
CA VAL A 8 -10.29 -9.21 0.00
C VAL A 8 -9.61 -10.07 1.06
N ASP A 9 -8.93 -11.12 0.65
CA ASP A 9 -8.13 -11.95 1.55
C ASP A 9 -6.75 -11.32 1.77
N ALA A 10 -6.16 -11.51 2.96
CA ALA A 10 -4.82 -11.01 3.27
C ALA A 10 -3.74 -11.64 2.37
N THR A 11 -4.00 -12.84 1.85
CA THR A 11 -3.10 -13.57 0.93
C THR A 11 -3.36 -13.27 -0.54
N ASP A 12 -4.40 -12.50 -0.87
CA ASP A 12 -4.67 -12.07 -2.25
C ASP A 12 -3.52 -11.21 -2.77
N ASP A 13 -3.27 -11.32 -4.08
CA ASP A 13 -2.39 -10.39 -4.78
C ASP A 13 -3.02 -8.98 -4.89
N LEU A 14 -2.17 -7.98 -5.11
CA LEU A 14 -2.65 -6.59 -5.24
C LEU A 14 -3.53 -6.37 -6.49
N GLU A 15 -3.34 -7.17 -7.55
CA GLU A 15 -4.19 -7.09 -8.74
C GLU A 15 -5.65 -7.43 -8.42
N THR A 16 -5.87 -8.46 -7.62
CA THR A 16 -7.19 -8.87 -7.13
C THR A 16 -7.84 -7.75 -6.34
N ALA A 17 -7.07 -7.06 -5.47
CA ALA A 17 -7.54 -5.88 -4.77
C ALA A 17 -7.92 -4.72 -5.71
N TYR A 18 -7.09 -4.40 -6.72
CA TYR A 18 -7.43 -3.39 -7.73
C TYR A 18 -8.72 -3.71 -8.47
N ARG A 19 -8.91 -4.98 -8.86
CA ARG A 19 -10.15 -5.44 -9.52
C ARG A 19 -11.36 -5.30 -8.58
N ALA A 20 -11.21 -5.62 -7.30
CA ALA A 20 -12.26 -5.44 -6.30
C ALA A 20 -12.67 -3.98 -6.15
N PHE A 21 -11.71 -3.05 -6.01
CA PHE A 21 -11.99 -1.61 -5.95
C PHE A 21 -12.74 -1.11 -7.19
N ARG A 22 -12.27 -1.48 -8.39
CA ARG A 22 -12.90 -1.07 -9.66
C ARG A 22 -14.34 -1.56 -9.80
N ARG A 23 -14.62 -2.79 -9.35
CA ARG A 23 -15.96 -3.40 -9.44
C ARG A 23 -16.91 -2.84 -8.39
N ALA A 24 -16.43 -2.64 -7.17
CA ALA A 24 -17.26 -2.19 -6.05
C ALA A 24 -17.46 -0.66 -6.01
N GLY A 25 -16.57 0.12 -6.63
CA GLY A 25 -16.66 1.59 -6.62
C GLY A 25 -16.42 2.21 -5.24
N VAL A 26 -15.76 1.47 -4.33
CA VAL A 26 -15.45 1.92 -2.97
C VAL A 26 -13.97 2.33 -2.86
N ARG A 27 -13.64 3.11 -1.83
CA ARG A 27 -12.26 3.54 -1.55
C ARG A 27 -11.53 2.71 -0.51
N ARG A 28 -12.26 1.84 0.20
CA ARG A 28 -11.76 1.02 1.30
C ARG A 28 -12.39 -0.37 1.23
N LEU A 29 -11.57 -1.40 1.40
CA LEU A 29 -11.96 -2.80 1.45
C LEU A 29 -11.56 -3.37 2.82
N PRO A 30 -12.47 -4.04 3.53
CA PRO A 30 -12.10 -4.86 4.66
C PRO A 30 -11.22 -6.03 4.18
N VAL A 31 -10.13 -6.29 4.89
CA VAL A 31 -9.24 -7.43 4.64
C VAL A 31 -9.52 -8.52 5.65
N VAL A 32 -9.71 -9.75 5.16
CA VAL A 32 -9.99 -10.92 5.99
C VAL A 32 -8.89 -11.98 5.87
N ASP A 33 -8.66 -12.75 6.93
CA ASP A 33 -7.90 -14.00 6.93
C ASP A 33 -8.76 -15.06 7.62
N ARG A 34 -9.01 -16.20 6.99
CA ARG A 34 -9.81 -17.31 7.56
C ARG A 34 -11.12 -16.83 8.22
N HIS A 35 -11.85 -15.95 7.54
CA HIS A 35 -13.11 -15.33 7.99
C HIS A 35 -13.01 -14.36 9.18
N ARG A 36 -11.80 -13.95 9.55
CA ARG A 36 -11.55 -12.94 10.57
C ARG A 36 -11.14 -11.64 9.90
N LEU A 37 -11.74 -10.53 10.33
CA LEU A 37 -11.26 -9.21 9.92
C LEU A 37 -9.87 -8.97 10.52
N VAL A 38 -8.88 -8.71 9.67
CA VAL A 38 -7.47 -8.51 10.08
C VAL A 38 -6.94 -7.12 9.75
N GLY A 39 -7.59 -6.40 8.84
CA GLY A 39 -7.16 -5.06 8.48
C GLY A 39 -8.11 -4.37 7.51
N LEU A 40 -7.65 -3.22 7.02
CA LEU A 40 -8.35 -2.43 6.03
C LEU A 40 -7.36 -2.03 4.94
N LEU A 41 -7.74 -2.27 3.69
CA LEU A 41 -6.99 -1.79 2.53
C LEU A 41 -7.71 -0.57 1.97
N ALA A 42 -7.01 0.55 1.89
CA ALA A 42 -7.46 1.77 1.22
C ALA A 42 -6.75 1.93 -0.13
N VAL A 43 -7.39 2.66 -1.05
CA VAL A 43 -6.75 3.07 -2.31
C VAL A 43 -5.46 3.87 -2.04
N ASP A 44 -5.42 4.64 -0.95
CA ASP A 44 -4.27 5.45 -0.57
C ASP A 44 -3.07 4.59 -0.12
N ASP A 45 -3.32 3.39 0.44
CA ASP A 45 -2.26 2.43 0.80
C ASP A 45 -1.53 1.93 -0.46
N LEU A 46 -2.30 1.66 -1.53
CA LEU A 46 -1.76 1.25 -2.83
C LEU A 46 -1.04 2.40 -3.56
N PHE A 47 -1.48 3.64 -3.35
CA PHE A 47 -0.83 4.81 -3.95
C PHE A 47 0.54 5.06 -3.33
N LEU A 48 0.65 4.90 -2.00
CA LEU A 48 1.91 5.06 -1.29
C LEU A 48 2.97 4.09 -1.83
N ASP A 49 2.61 2.82 -2.05
CA ASP A 49 3.47 1.81 -2.65
C ASP A 49 4.03 2.24 -4.02
N VAL A 50 3.13 2.59 -4.95
CA VAL A 50 3.53 2.98 -6.31
C VAL A 50 4.41 4.23 -6.31
N SER A 51 4.11 5.20 -5.43
CA SER A 51 4.89 6.43 -5.32
C SER A 51 6.32 6.15 -4.84
N GLN A 52 6.48 5.21 -3.90
CA GLN A 52 7.78 4.82 -3.38
C GLN A 52 8.59 4.10 -4.47
N HIS A 53 7.98 3.14 -5.16
CA HIS A 53 8.62 2.42 -6.25
C HIS A 53 9.08 3.34 -7.38
N LEU A 54 8.24 4.31 -7.78
CA LEU A 54 8.64 5.30 -8.80
C LEU A 54 9.82 6.16 -8.32
N SER A 55 9.80 6.62 -7.08
CA SER A 55 10.90 7.40 -6.49
C SER A 55 12.22 6.63 -6.53
N ASP A 56 12.18 5.34 -6.22
CA ASP A 56 13.35 4.47 -6.19
C ASP A 56 13.96 4.30 -7.61
N LEU A 57 13.12 4.29 -8.66
CA LEU A 57 13.58 4.26 -10.06
C LEU A 57 14.11 5.60 -10.57
N LEU A 58 13.60 6.73 -10.04
CA LEU A 58 14.03 8.07 -10.47
C LEU A 58 15.45 8.42 -10.03
N GLY A 59 15.95 7.83 -8.93
CA GLY A 59 17.31 8.05 -8.46
C GLY A 59 18.39 7.69 -9.50
N PRO A 60 18.42 6.43 -9.99
CA PRO A 60 19.32 6.01 -11.06
C PRO A 60 19.18 6.80 -12.36
N LEU A 61 17.95 7.13 -12.77
CA LEU A 61 17.70 7.88 -14.01
C LEU A 61 18.23 9.32 -13.93
N SER A 62 18.04 9.97 -12.77
CA SER A 62 18.54 11.33 -12.52
C SER A 62 20.08 11.39 -12.55
N PHE A 63 20.75 10.35 -12.06
CA PHE A 63 22.22 10.23 -12.12
C PHE A 63 22.73 10.03 -13.56
N SER A 64 22.06 9.21 -14.36
CA SER A 64 22.42 9.00 -15.77
C SER A 64 22.30 10.29 -16.58
N ALA A 65 21.22 11.05 -16.40
CA ALA A 65 21.00 12.33 -17.09
C ALA A 65 22.09 13.37 -16.80
N LEU A 66 22.58 13.45 -15.55
CA LEU A 66 23.67 14.35 -15.16
C LEU A 66 25.02 13.94 -15.77
N ARG A 67 25.27 12.64 -15.94
CA ARG A 67 26.51 12.13 -16.56
C ARG A 67 26.52 12.28 -18.08
N GLU A 68 25.37 12.10 -18.72
CA GLU A 68 25.22 12.31 -20.17
C GLU A 68 25.40 13.79 -20.56
N GLY A 69 24.99 14.73 -19.70
CA GLY A 69 25.24 16.16 -19.88
C GLY A 69 26.68 16.62 -19.56
N SER A 70 27.51 15.77 -18.95
CA SER A 70 28.86 16.10 -18.49
C SER A 70 29.97 15.25 -19.14
N ALA A 71 29.80 14.90 -20.42
CA ALA A 71 30.85 14.27 -21.23
C ALA A 71 32.04 15.22 -21.50
N GLY A 72 32.82 15.46 -20.45
CA GLY A 72 34.23 15.87 -20.46
C GLY A 72 34.97 15.02 -19.42
N PRO A 73 36.25 14.65 -19.62
CA PRO A 73 36.93 13.69 -18.77
C PRO A 73 37.29 14.33 -17.42
N GLY A 74 36.46 14.10 -16.39
CA GLY A 74 36.72 14.51 -15.00
C GLY A 74 36.82 13.30 -14.06
N PRO A 75 37.76 13.27 -13.10
CA PRO A 75 38.14 12.08 -12.37
C PRO A 75 37.07 11.63 -11.37
N ALA A 76 37.08 10.33 -11.11
CA ALA A 76 36.08 9.58 -10.38
C ALA A 76 35.85 10.02 -8.91
N ALA A 77 34.64 9.66 -8.47
CA ALA A 77 34.26 9.26 -7.12
C ALA A 77 33.74 10.33 -6.14
N HIS A 78 32.42 10.50 -6.16
CA HIS A 78 31.65 10.31 -4.93
C HIS A 78 30.76 9.07 -5.09
N PRO A 79 30.73 8.16 -4.09
CA PRO A 79 29.82 7.03 -4.12
C PRO A 79 28.37 7.54 -4.09
N PRO A 80 27.43 6.85 -4.74
CA PRO A 80 26.03 7.21 -4.63
C PRO A 80 25.63 7.12 -3.16
N ILE A 81 24.89 8.13 -2.70
CA ILE A 81 24.06 8.11 -1.49
C ILE A 81 23.69 6.66 -1.15
N SER A 82 24.25 6.17 -0.05
CA SER A 82 23.89 4.90 0.56
C SER A 82 22.46 5.00 1.07
N SER A 83 21.48 4.88 0.16
CA SER A 83 20.10 4.53 0.47
C SER A 83 19.90 3.03 0.33
N GLY A 84 20.92 2.24 0.69
CA GLY A 84 20.78 0.82 0.86
C GLY A 84 20.04 0.53 2.16
N ALA A 85 19.09 -0.41 2.08
CA ALA A 85 18.62 -1.30 3.16
C ALA A 85 17.19 -1.15 3.69
N ARG A 86 16.27 -0.41 3.04
CA ARG A 86 14.83 -0.51 3.40
C ARG A 86 13.87 -0.83 2.24
N HIS A 87 14.31 -0.76 0.98
CA HIS A 87 13.42 -0.62 -0.18
C HIS A 87 13.45 -1.81 -1.16
N ASP A 88 13.62 -3.04 -0.66
CA ASP A 88 13.51 -4.25 -1.49
C ASP A 88 12.22 -5.04 -1.20
N ARG A 89 11.25 -4.41 -0.53
CA ARG A 89 9.92 -4.99 -0.34
C ARG A 89 9.03 -4.58 -1.50
N GLN A 90 9.13 -5.31 -2.61
CA GLN A 90 8.00 -5.38 -3.52
C GLN A 90 6.87 -6.09 -2.79
N TRP A 91 5.87 -5.34 -2.35
CA TRP A 91 4.70 -5.93 -1.71
C TRP A 91 3.91 -6.72 -2.73
N ASN A 92 3.77 -8.02 -2.47
CA ASN A 92 3.13 -8.95 -3.39
C ASN A 92 1.70 -9.30 -2.96
N THR A 93 1.35 -9.02 -1.70
CA THR A 93 0.05 -9.39 -1.13
C THR A 93 -0.62 -8.23 -0.41
N VAL A 94 -1.94 -8.30 -0.30
CA VAL A 94 -2.76 -7.32 0.41
C VAL A 94 -2.30 -7.13 1.86
N GLY A 95 -1.96 -8.23 2.54
CA GLY A 95 -1.56 -8.22 3.94
C GLY A 95 -0.31 -7.38 4.23
N GLU A 96 0.57 -7.19 3.24
CA GLU A 96 1.80 -6.41 3.40
C GLU A 96 1.58 -4.90 3.28
N VAL A 97 0.49 -4.48 2.63
CA VAL A 97 0.17 -3.07 2.33
C VAL A 97 -0.93 -2.51 3.23
N MET A 98 -1.85 -3.36 3.68
CA MET A 98 -3.02 -2.92 4.45
C MET A 98 -2.66 -2.22 5.77
N THR A 99 -3.55 -1.31 6.19
CA THR A 99 -3.51 -0.80 7.55
C THR A 99 -3.93 -1.90 8.54
N HIS A 100 -3.05 -2.15 9.50
CA HIS A 100 -3.30 -3.04 10.63
C HIS A 100 -3.98 -2.26 11.77
N ALA A 101 -4.70 -2.98 12.64
CA ALA A 101 -5.58 -2.44 13.68
C ALA A 101 -6.91 -1.89 13.12
N VAL A 102 -7.93 -2.73 13.21
CA VAL A 102 -9.30 -2.42 12.86
C VAL A 102 -10.19 -2.80 14.03
N VAL A 103 -11.22 -2.00 14.27
CA VAL A 103 -12.24 -2.32 15.25
C VAL A 103 -13.49 -2.78 14.52
N ALA A 104 -14.05 -3.90 14.96
CA ALA A 104 -15.27 -4.48 14.41
C ALA A 104 -16.38 -4.38 15.44
N VAL A 105 -17.57 -3.99 14.97
CA VAL A 105 -18.77 -3.92 15.79
C VAL A 105 -19.77 -4.96 15.31
N GLY A 106 -20.45 -5.64 16.24
CA GLY A 106 -21.46 -6.64 15.94
C GLY A 106 -22.66 -6.06 15.19
N ARG A 107 -23.34 -6.88 14.38
CA ARG A 107 -24.51 -6.45 13.60
C ARG A 107 -25.69 -5.98 14.47
N ASP A 108 -25.78 -6.51 15.68
CA ASP A 108 -26.84 -6.19 16.65
C ASP A 108 -26.44 -5.07 17.61
N ALA A 109 -25.25 -4.48 17.44
CA ALA A 109 -24.79 -3.40 18.29
C ALA A 109 -25.66 -2.15 18.09
N THR A 110 -25.92 -1.50 19.20
CA THR A 110 -26.57 -0.21 19.24
C THR A 110 -25.64 0.88 18.71
N PHE A 111 -26.22 1.99 18.26
CA PHE A 111 -25.45 3.15 17.84
C PHE A 111 -24.54 3.70 18.94
N ARG A 112 -24.97 3.62 20.22
CA ARG A 112 -24.15 4.03 21.36
C ARG A 112 -22.89 3.16 21.47
N GLU A 113 -23.04 1.84 21.40
CA GLU A 113 -21.90 0.91 21.45
C GLU A 113 -20.94 1.15 20.28
N VAL A 114 -21.45 1.48 19.08
CA VAL A 114 -20.60 1.89 17.95
C VAL A 114 -19.80 3.14 18.29
N LEU A 115 -20.42 4.18 18.87
CA LEU A 115 -19.72 5.41 19.23
C LEU A 115 -18.67 5.19 20.32
N ASP A 116 -19.00 4.44 21.37
CA ASP A 116 -18.06 4.11 22.47
C ASP A 116 -16.85 3.34 21.96
N THR A 117 -17.01 2.60 20.86
CA THR A 117 -15.94 1.85 20.21
C THR A 117 -15.00 2.72 19.36
N LEU A 118 -15.44 3.93 18.97
CA LEU A 118 -14.68 4.85 18.12
C LEU A 118 -13.86 5.89 18.90
N GLN A 119 -13.98 5.94 20.23
CA GLN A 119 -13.25 6.86 21.12
C GLN A 119 -11.93 6.25 21.63
#